data_AF-A0A2V9ZMW6-F1
#
_entry.id   AF-A0A2V9ZMW6-F1
#
_cell.length_a   1.000
_cell.length_b   1.000
_cell.length_c   1.000
_cell.angle_alpha   90.00
_cell.angle_beta   90.00
_cell.angle_gamma   90.00
#
_symmetry.space_group_name_H-M   'P 1'
#
loop_
_entity.id
_entity.type
_entity.pdbx_description
1 polymer ?
#
loop_
_entity_poly.entity_id
_entity_poly.type
_entity_poly.pdbx_seq_one_letter_code
_entity_poly.pdbx_strand_id
1 'polypeptide(L)'
;MAFQFKLDALLRLRRSLERQQELLLVASNYEVRQMQQRISNVEDWLIALGQEDGRSMSAGTTAAELQFNLILKSAFSKHKSELQKQLLRLETVQKQSRAALEEARRKREILENLRDQQFRVYRMQQARDEQRAIDDFFLMRRSKREARGNYRRDT
;
A
#
# COMPACT_ATOMS: atom_id res chain seq x y z
N MET A 1 15.35 -24.75 20.80
CA MET A 1 13.94 -24.54 20.40
C MET A 1 13.89 -23.52 19.27
N ALA A 2 12.79 -23.38 18.52
CA ALA A 2 12.65 -22.34 17.49
C ALA A 2 11.81 -21.17 18.03
N PHE A 3 12.05 -19.94 17.54
CA PHE A 3 11.27 -18.76 17.93
C PHE A 3 9.81 -18.86 17.44
N GLN A 4 8.87 -18.60 18.33
CA GLN A 4 7.43 -18.56 18.02
C GLN A 4 6.84 -17.23 18.44
N PHE A 5 6.31 -16.47 17.48
CA PHE A 5 5.64 -15.22 17.75
C PHE A 5 4.15 -15.46 18.04
N LYS A 6 3.71 -15.15 19.26
CA LYS A 6 2.33 -15.42 19.72
C LYS A 6 1.25 -14.71 18.89
N LEU A 7 1.61 -13.61 18.24
CA LEU A 7 0.69 -12.81 17.41
C LEU A 7 0.90 -13.02 15.89
N ASP A 8 1.52 -14.13 15.47
CA ASP A 8 1.78 -14.40 14.04
C ASP A 8 0.49 -14.44 13.21
N ALA A 9 -0.57 -15.07 13.73
CA ALA A 9 -1.88 -15.10 13.06
C ALA A 9 -2.46 -13.69 12.84
N LEU A 10 -2.32 -12.81 13.84
CA LEU A 10 -2.75 -11.42 13.73
C LEU A 10 -1.90 -10.64 12.72
N LEU A 11 -0.58 -10.88 12.69
CA LEU A 11 0.31 -10.27 11.70
C LEU A 11 -0.05 -10.68 10.27
N ARG A 12 -0.38 -11.96 10.04
CA ARG A 12 -0.86 -12.45 8.74
C ARG A 12 -2.17 -11.78 8.33
N LEU A 13 -3.12 -11.66 9.27
CA LEU A 13 -4.36 -10.94 9.01
C LEU A 13 -4.11 -9.48 8.62
N ARG A 14 -3.22 -8.77 9.33
CA ARG A 14 -2.87 -7.38 9.01
C ARG A 14 -2.26 -7.23 7.62
N ARG A 15 -1.35 -8.14 7.22
CA ARG A 15 -0.79 -8.18 5.87
C ARG A 15 -1.86 -8.42 4.80
N SER A 16 -2.82 -9.30 5.07
CA SER A 16 -3.94 -9.53 4.15
C SER A 16 -4.81 -8.28 4.00
N LEU A 17 -5.11 -7.58 5.12
CA LEU A 17 -5.91 -6.37 5.10
C LEU A 17 -5.21 -5.23 4.36
N GLU A 18 -3.91 -5.05 4.56
CA GLU A 18 -3.13 -4.08 3.78
C GLU A 18 -3.20 -4.38 2.29
N ARG A 19 -2.96 -5.63 1.88
CA ARG A 19 -3.04 -6.03 0.47
C ARG A 19 -4.42 -5.77 -0.12
N GLN A 20 -5.49 -5.99 0.64
CA GLN A 20 -6.84 -5.64 0.23
C GLN A 20 -7.00 -4.13 0.02
N GLN A 21 -6.48 -3.30 0.92
CA GLN A 21 -6.50 -1.83 0.76
C GLN A 21 -5.66 -1.36 -0.43
N GLU A 22 -4.54 -2.03 -0.73
CA GLU A 22 -3.74 -1.73 -1.93
C GLU A 22 -4.54 -1.99 -3.21
N LEU A 23 -5.28 -3.10 -3.28
CA LEU A 23 -6.14 -3.42 -4.42
C LEU A 23 -7.27 -2.38 -4.59
N LEU A 24 -7.89 -1.96 -3.48
CA LEU A 24 -8.91 -0.91 -3.51
C LEU A 24 -8.34 0.43 -4.00
N LEU A 25 -7.13 0.80 -3.56
CA LEU A 25 -6.46 2.00 -4.05
C LEU A 25 -6.17 1.91 -5.55
N VAL A 26 -5.69 0.77 -6.04
CA VAL A 26 -5.45 0.55 -7.47
C VAL A 26 -6.75 0.67 -8.28
N ALA A 27 -7.84 0.08 -7.79
CA ALA A 27 -9.16 0.20 -8.43
C ALA A 27 -9.63 1.66 -8.48
N SER A 28 -9.57 2.38 -7.36
CA SER A 28 -9.97 3.79 -7.32
C SER A 28 -9.12 4.69 -8.23
N ASN A 29 -7.80 4.44 -8.33
CA ASN A 29 -6.93 5.13 -9.28
C ASN A 29 -7.34 4.88 -10.74
N TYR A 30 -7.73 3.65 -11.06
CA TYR A 30 -8.18 3.29 -12.41
C TYR A 30 -9.46 4.05 -12.77
N GLU A 31 -10.44 4.09 -11.86
CA GLU A 31 -11.69 4.81 -12.07
C GLU A 31 -11.48 6.32 -12.27
N VAL A 32 -10.63 6.94 -11.45
CA VAL A 32 -10.26 8.36 -11.60
C VAL A 32 -9.64 8.61 -12.98
N ARG A 33 -8.67 7.78 -13.41
CA ARG A 33 -8.04 7.91 -14.72
C ARG A 33 -9.03 7.73 -15.86
N GLN A 34 -9.92 6.74 -15.78
CA GLN A 34 -10.96 6.57 -16.79
C GLN A 34 -11.87 7.80 -16.89
N MET A 35 -12.26 8.38 -15.75
CA MET A 35 -13.11 9.56 -15.73
C MET A 35 -12.39 10.79 -16.30
N GLN A 36 -11.11 10.97 -15.96
CA GLN A 36 -10.27 12.03 -16.54
C GLN A 36 -10.15 11.87 -18.05
N GLN A 37 -9.96 10.65 -18.56
CA GLN A 37 -9.91 10.41 -20.00
C GLN A 37 -11.24 10.75 -20.68
N ARG A 38 -12.38 10.40 -20.06
CA ARG A 38 -13.71 10.77 -20.60
C ARG A 38 -13.90 12.29 -20.68
N ILE A 39 -13.45 13.01 -19.65
CA ILE A 39 -13.49 14.48 -19.64
C ILE A 39 -12.60 15.04 -20.76
N SER A 40 -11.37 14.53 -20.89
CA SER A 40 -10.44 14.94 -21.97
C SER A 40 -11.07 14.73 -23.34
N ASN A 41 -11.68 13.57 -23.58
CA ASN A 41 -12.33 13.30 -24.86
C ASN A 41 -13.45 14.32 -25.16
N VAL A 42 -14.26 14.69 -24.18
CA VAL A 42 -15.31 15.71 -24.34
C VAL A 42 -14.71 17.09 -24.61
N GLU A 43 -13.59 17.42 -23.97
CA GLU A 43 -12.86 18.67 -24.22
C GLU A 43 -12.30 18.72 -25.64
N ASP A 44 -11.69 17.64 -26.12
CA ASP A 44 -11.18 17.51 -27.48
C ASP A 44 -12.29 17.68 -28.51
N TRP A 45 -13.45 17.06 -28.27
CA TRP A 45 -14.65 17.23 -29.10
C TRP A 45 -15.15 18.68 -29.12
N LEU A 46 -15.20 19.35 -27.97
CA LEU A 46 -15.60 20.76 -27.89
C LEU A 46 -14.63 21.69 -28.64
N ILE A 47 -13.32 21.41 -28.57
CA ILE A 47 -12.29 22.15 -29.30
C ILE A 47 -12.47 21.94 -30.82
N ALA A 48 -12.65 20.69 -31.26
CA ALA A 48 -12.85 20.36 -32.67
C ALA A 48 -14.11 21.05 -33.23
N LEU A 49 -15.22 21.00 -32.50
CA LEU A 49 -16.47 21.68 -32.88
C LEU A 49 -16.28 23.20 -32.98
N GLY A 50 -15.50 23.80 -32.07
CA GLY A 50 -15.16 25.22 -32.13
C GLY A 50 -14.34 25.61 -33.35
N GLN A 51 -13.41 24.74 -33.79
CA GLN A 51 -12.62 24.97 -35.01
C GLN A 51 -13.46 24.84 -36.28
N GLU A 52 -14.36 23.85 -36.32
CA GLU A 52 -15.30 23.67 -37.44
C GLU A 52 -16.24 24.87 -37.57
N ASP A 53 -16.80 25.36 -36.46
CA ASP A 53 -17.65 26.55 -36.48
C ASP A 53 -16.95 27.78 -37.07
N GLY A 54 -15.68 28.01 -36.70
CA GLY A 54 -14.89 29.12 -37.24
C GLY A 54 -14.71 29.03 -38.76
N ARG A 55 -14.51 27.81 -39.29
CA ARG A 55 -14.41 27.56 -40.74
C ARG A 55 -15.75 27.73 -41.44
N SER A 56 -16.81 27.13 -40.89
CA SER A 56 -18.16 27.20 -41.46
C SER A 56 -18.70 28.63 -41.50
N MET A 57 -18.45 29.44 -40.46
CA MET A 57 -18.85 30.85 -40.45
C MET A 57 -18.16 31.64 -41.58
N SER A 58 -16.90 31.35 -41.89
CA SER A 58 -16.19 32.00 -43.00
C SER A 58 -16.71 31.59 -44.39
N ALA A 59 -17.34 30.43 -44.51
CA ALA A 59 -17.91 29.90 -45.75
C ALA A 59 -19.40 30.27 -45.97
N GLY A 60 -20.03 30.93 -44.98
CA GLY A 60 -21.47 31.21 -44.96
C GLY A 60 -22.25 30.06 -44.33
N THR A 61 -22.68 30.26 -43.08
CA THR A 61 -23.50 29.30 -42.31
C THR A 61 -24.94 29.77 -42.21
N THR A 62 -25.89 28.85 -42.22
CA THR A 62 -27.30 29.18 -41.99
C THR A 62 -27.59 29.47 -40.52
N ALA A 63 -28.63 30.26 -40.23
CA ALA A 63 -29.03 30.54 -38.85
C ALA A 63 -29.44 29.27 -38.06
N ALA A 64 -30.02 28.27 -38.75
CA ALA A 64 -30.42 27.01 -38.14
C ALA A 64 -29.20 26.18 -37.68
N GLU A 65 -28.14 26.11 -38.48
CA GLU A 65 -26.89 25.42 -38.14
C GLU A 65 -26.20 26.09 -36.95
N LEU A 66 -26.15 27.44 -36.92
CA LEU A 66 -25.60 28.18 -35.77
C LEU A 66 -26.37 27.87 -34.49
N GLN A 67 -27.71 27.87 -34.55
CA GLN A 67 -28.54 27.57 -33.40
C GLN A 67 -28.36 26.12 -32.93
N PHE A 68 -28.24 25.17 -33.86
CA PHE A 68 -27.97 23.77 -33.56
C PHE A 68 -26.61 23.60 -32.87
N ASN A 69 -25.55 24.23 -33.37
CA ASN A 69 -24.21 24.15 -32.77
C ASN A 69 -24.16 24.78 -31.38
N LEU A 70 -24.89 25.87 -31.15
CA LEU A 70 -25.05 26.46 -29.81
C LEU A 70 -25.72 25.49 -28.83
N ILE A 71 -26.79 24.80 -29.25
CA ILE A 71 -27.47 23.81 -28.42
C ILE A 71 -26.52 22.66 -28.09
N LEU A 72 -25.82 22.12 -29.09
CA LEU A 72 -24.82 21.05 -28.90
C LEU A 72 -23.73 21.46 -27.92
N LYS A 73 -23.10 22.62 -28.10
CA LYS A 73 -22.09 23.14 -27.17
C LYS A 73 -22.62 23.26 -25.74
N SER A 74 -23.85 23.74 -25.58
CA SER A 74 -24.47 23.84 -24.26
C SER A 74 -24.68 22.47 -23.61
N ALA A 75 -25.08 21.46 -24.40
CA ALA A 75 -25.30 20.10 -23.93
C ALA A 75 -23.98 19.43 -23.52
N PHE A 76 -22.94 19.55 -24.34
CA PHE A 76 -21.60 19.03 -24.02
C PHE A 76 -20.97 19.73 -22.82
N SER A 77 -21.16 21.04 -22.67
CA SER A 77 -20.69 21.79 -21.50
C SER A 77 -21.37 21.32 -20.20
N LYS A 78 -22.69 21.10 -20.25
CA LYS A 78 -23.44 20.51 -19.12
C LYS A 78 -22.94 19.11 -18.79
N HIS A 79 -22.78 18.27 -19.81
CA HIS A 79 -22.26 16.92 -19.64
C HIS A 79 -20.85 16.90 -19.02
N LYS A 80 -19.97 17.78 -19.49
CA LYS A 80 -18.63 17.98 -18.89
C LYS A 80 -18.73 18.34 -17.40
N SER A 81 -19.62 19.28 -17.04
CA SER A 81 -19.82 19.66 -15.64
C SER A 81 -20.28 18.47 -14.78
N GLU A 82 -21.16 17.61 -15.32
CA GLU A 82 -21.59 16.40 -14.63
C GLU A 82 -20.44 15.40 -14.44
N LEU A 83 -19.63 15.17 -15.49
CA LEU A 83 -18.44 14.32 -15.40
C LEU A 83 -17.43 14.87 -14.38
N GLN A 84 -17.22 16.19 -14.32
CA GLN A 84 -16.36 16.81 -13.32
C GLN A 84 -16.89 16.60 -11.89
N LYS A 85 -18.20 16.70 -11.67
CA LYS A 85 -18.81 16.37 -10.37
C LYS A 85 -18.60 14.91 -9.99
N GLN A 86 -18.70 14.00 -10.96
CA GLN A 86 -18.42 12.57 -10.74
C GLN A 86 -16.93 12.34 -10.43
N LEU A 87 -16.03 13.01 -11.14
CA LEU A 87 -14.59 12.95 -10.87
C LEU A 87 -14.27 13.36 -9.43
N LEU A 88 -14.84 14.48 -8.96
CA LEU A 88 -14.64 14.93 -7.58
C LEU A 88 -15.08 13.86 -6.56
N ARG A 89 -16.20 13.16 -6.81
CA ARG A 89 -16.64 12.04 -5.95
C ARG A 89 -15.63 10.90 -5.96
N LEU A 90 -15.13 10.50 -7.13
CA LEU A 90 -14.12 9.45 -7.25
C LEU A 90 -12.81 9.84 -6.56
N GLU A 91 -12.39 11.10 -6.66
CA GLU A 91 -11.20 11.60 -5.94
C GLU A 91 -11.38 11.56 -4.42
N THR A 92 -12.59 11.80 -3.90
CA THR A 92 -12.86 11.62 -2.46
C THR A 92 -12.70 10.16 -2.03
N VAL A 93 -13.19 9.21 -2.84
CA VAL A 93 -13.05 7.77 -2.57
C VAL A 93 -11.57 7.35 -2.66
N GLN A 94 -10.82 7.87 -3.62
CA GLN A 94 -9.39 7.63 -3.75
C GLN A 94 -8.62 8.14 -2.52
N LYS A 95 -8.93 9.35 -2.04
CA LYS A 95 -8.34 9.91 -0.81
C LYS A 95 -8.64 9.04 0.41
N GLN A 96 -9.88 8.57 0.56
CA GLN A 96 -10.27 7.67 1.64
C GLN A 96 -9.52 6.33 1.56
N SER A 97 -9.42 5.74 0.37
CA SER A 97 -8.70 4.48 0.13
C SER A 97 -7.21 4.60 0.47
N ARG A 98 -6.60 5.74 0.12
CA ARG A 98 -5.20 6.04 0.48
C ARG A 98 -5.02 6.15 2.00
N ALA A 99 -5.89 6.87 2.68
CA ALA A 99 -5.85 7.01 4.14
C ALA A 99 -6.02 5.64 4.84
N ALA A 100 -6.93 4.80 4.35
CA ALA A 100 -7.16 3.45 4.87
C ALA A 100 -5.93 2.55 4.67
N LEU A 101 -5.24 2.64 3.53
CA LEU A 101 -3.99 1.92 3.29
C LEU A 101 -2.87 2.37 4.25
N GLU A 102 -2.71 3.68 4.44
CA GLU A 102 -1.71 4.22 5.36
C GLU A 102 -1.98 3.80 6.82
N GLU A 103 -3.24 3.72 7.22
CA GLU A 103 -3.62 3.19 8.53
C GLU A 103 -3.35 1.68 8.64
N ALA A 104 -3.67 0.90 7.61
CA ALA A 104 -3.40 -0.53 7.58
C ALA A 104 -1.88 -0.83 7.68
N ARG A 105 -1.05 -0.06 6.97
CA ARG A 105 0.42 -0.12 7.05
C ARG A 105 0.94 0.16 8.44
N ARG A 106 0.52 1.28 9.05
CA ARG A 106 0.89 1.63 10.43
C ARG A 106 0.55 0.51 11.41
N LYS A 107 -0.65 -0.08 11.30
CA LYS A 107 -1.08 -1.20 12.15
C LYS A 107 -0.24 -2.46 11.93
N ARG A 108 0.20 -2.75 10.70
CA ARG A 108 1.12 -3.86 10.41
C ARG A 108 2.50 -3.60 11.03
N GLU A 109 3.06 -2.42 10.80
CA GLU A 109 4.40 -2.03 11.25
C GLU A 109 4.56 -2.14 12.76
N ILE A 110 3.52 -1.75 13.53
CA ILE A 110 3.51 -1.93 14.99
C ILE A 110 3.74 -3.40 15.39
N LEU A 111 3.06 -4.34 14.70
CA LEU A 111 3.21 -5.77 14.99
C LEU A 111 4.53 -6.34 14.50
N GLU A 112 5.07 -5.85 13.39
CA GLU A 112 6.40 -6.23 12.90
C GLU A 112 7.49 -5.78 13.86
N ASN A 113 7.42 -4.53 14.30
CA ASN A 113 8.34 -3.98 15.31
C ASN A 113 8.28 -4.80 16.62
N LEU A 114 7.08 -5.17 17.08
CA LEU A 114 6.91 -6.00 18.27
C LEU A 114 7.53 -7.40 18.07
N ARG A 115 7.31 -8.02 16.90
CA ARG A 115 7.92 -9.30 16.55
C ARG A 115 9.44 -9.21 16.58
N ASP A 116 10.02 -8.16 16.00
CA ASP A 116 11.48 -7.98 15.92
C ASP A 116 12.11 -7.71 17.29
N GLN A 117 11.40 -7.00 18.17
CA GLN A 117 11.82 -6.84 19.57
C GLN A 117 11.82 -8.19 20.31
N GLN A 118 10.74 -8.97 20.20
CA GLN A 118 10.67 -10.29 20.83
C GLN A 118 11.72 -11.25 20.27
N PHE A 119 11.97 -11.19 18.96
CA PHE A 119 13.00 -12.01 18.32
C PHE A 119 14.41 -11.64 18.83
N ARG A 120 14.71 -10.36 19.01
CA ARG A 120 15.98 -9.90 19.59
C ARG A 120 16.18 -10.42 21.01
N VAL A 121 15.15 -10.30 21.86
CA VAL A 121 15.19 -10.83 23.24
C VAL A 121 15.43 -12.34 23.24
N TYR A 122 14.71 -13.07 22.39
CA TYR A 122 14.87 -14.50 22.23
C TYR A 122 16.30 -14.89 21.81
N ARG A 123 16.88 -14.19 20.83
CA ARG A 123 18.26 -14.44 20.38
C ARG A 123 19.29 -14.16 21.46
N MET A 124 19.10 -13.12 22.26
CA MET A 124 19.96 -12.82 23.40
C MET A 124 19.90 -13.91 24.48
N GLN A 125 18.72 -14.45 24.77
CA GLN A 125 18.55 -15.56 25.71
C GLN A 125 19.23 -16.82 25.18
N GLN A 126 19.02 -17.16 23.91
CA GLN A 126 19.64 -18.31 23.27
C GLN A 126 21.18 -18.23 23.36
N ALA A 127 21.78 -17.08 23.05
CA ALA A 127 23.22 -16.88 23.16
C ALA A 127 23.74 -17.03 24.60
N ARG A 128 22.98 -16.57 25.60
CA ARG A 128 23.34 -16.73 27.02
C ARG A 128 23.29 -18.20 27.46
N ASP A 129 22.30 -18.94 27.02
CA ASP A 129 22.16 -20.36 27.36
C ASP A 129 23.24 -21.20 26.66
N GLU A 130 23.58 -20.88 25.42
CA GLU A 130 24.71 -21.47 24.68
C GLU A 130 26.04 -21.20 25.41
N GLN A 131 26.27 -19.98 25.87
CA GLN A 131 27.48 -19.64 26.63
C GLN A 131 27.56 -20.42 27.95
N ARG A 132 26.45 -20.51 28.71
CA ARG A 132 26.41 -21.28 29.96
C ARG A 132 26.70 -22.76 29.73
N ALA A 133 26.13 -23.36 28.69
CA ALA A 133 26.40 -24.75 28.33
C ALA A 133 27.88 -25.00 28.00
N ILE A 134 28.53 -24.05 27.33
CA ILE A 134 29.98 -24.12 27.05
C ILE A 134 30.78 -24.05 28.36
N ASP A 135 30.47 -23.07 29.22
CA ASP A 135 31.18 -22.87 30.49
C ASP A 135 31.01 -24.08 31.43
N ASP A 136 29.79 -24.62 31.55
CA ASP A 136 29.48 -25.82 32.32
C ASP A 136 30.27 -27.04 31.80
N PHE A 137 30.35 -27.20 30.48
CA PHE A 137 31.14 -28.27 29.87
C PHE A 137 32.63 -28.14 30.19
N PHE A 138 33.18 -26.91 30.15
CA PHE A 138 34.56 -26.65 30.54
C PHE A 138 34.82 -26.97 32.02
N LEU A 139 33.92 -26.57 32.92
CA LEU A 139 34.01 -26.87 34.36
C LEU A 139 33.92 -28.38 34.64
N MET A 140 32.99 -29.10 34.00
CA MET A 140 32.89 -30.56 34.12
C MET A 140 34.15 -31.28 33.61
N ARG A 141 34.77 -30.78 32.54
CA ARG A 141 36.01 -31.35 32.00
C ARG A 141 37.19 -31.09 32.95
N ARG A 142 37.24 -29.91 33.57
CA ARG A 142 38.27 -29.55 34.55
C ARG A 142 38.14 -30.38 35.83
N SER A 143 36.95 -30.49 36.40
CA SER A 143 36.72 -31.30 37.62
C SER A 143 37.05 -32.78 37.40
N LYS A 144 36.72 -33.35 36.23
CA LYS A 144 37.15 -34.71 35.85
C LYS A 144 38.66 -34.87 35.76
N ARG A 145 39.41 -33.84 35.34
CA ARG A 145 40.88 -33.87 35.31
C ARG A 145 41.48 -33.78 36.71
N GLU A 146 40.95 -32.90 37.56
CA GLU A 146 41.41 -32.74 38.95
C GLU A 146 41.14 -34.01 39.78
N ALA A 147 39.97 -34.64 39.62
CA ALA A 147 39.65 -35.92 40.26
C ALA A 147 40.60 -37.06 39.85
N ARG A 148 41.05 -37.09 38.58
CA ARG A 148 42.05 -38.08 38.10
C ARG A 148 43.48 -37.76 38.55
N GLY A 149 43.78 -36.50 38.84
CA GLY A 149 45.07 -36.06 39.37
C GLY A 149 45.26 -36.40 40.85
N ASN A 150 44.19 -36.27 41.65
CA ASN A 150 44.23 -36.64 43.08
C ASN A 150 44.35 -38.16 43.29
N TYR A 151 43.70 -38.97 42.45
CA TYR A 151 43.85 -40.44 42.50
C TYR A 151 45.27 -40.97 42.19
N ARG A 152 46.18 -40.12 41.67
CA ARG A 152 47.59 -40.48 41.42
C ARG A 152 48.56 -40.00 42.51
N ARG A 153 48.08 -39.29 43.53
CA ARG A 153 48.91 -38.81 44.66
C ARG A 153 48.76 -39.66 45.93
N ASP A 154 47.78 -40.56 45.99
CA ASP A 154 47.49 -41.41 47.16
C ASP A 154 47.95 -42.88 46.99
N THR A 155 48.85 -43.15 46.04
CA THR A 155 49.59 -44.43 45.89
C THR A 155 51.08 -44.18 45.92
#